data_AF-A0A2D9QV64-F1
#
_entry.id   AF-A0A2D9QV64-F1
#
_cell.length_a   1.000
_cell.length_b   1.000
_cell.length_c   1.000
_cell.angle_alpha   90.00
_cell.angle_beta   90.00
_cell.angle_gamma   90.00
#
_symmetry.space_group_name_H-M   'P 1'
#
loop_
_entity.id
_entity.type
_entity.pdbx_description
1 polymer ?
#
loop_
_entity_poly.entity_id
_entity_poly.type
_entity_poly.pdbx_seq_one_letter_code
_entity_poly.pdbx_strand_id
1 'polypeptide(L)'
;MSERALIIPIAGTEESWLELYWDMEHHIAEFRLHIMEEGIPIQLWETSIPIPASDTAIDLLKPLKNLGDLCYSLYKTTPDIMEVLPDLAHVLFDFRRFMQNLQD
;
A
#
# COMPACT_ATOMS: atom_id res chain seq x y z
N MET A 1 17.88 11.82 13.29
CA MET A 1 18.23 11.59 11.86
C MET A 1 16.96 11.89 11.08
N SER A 2 17.04 12.60 9.95
CA SER A 2 15.86 13.14 9.26
C SER A 2 14.79 12.07 8.98
N GLU A 3 13.57 12.36 9.42
CA GLU A 3 12.32 11.77 8.93
C GLU A 3 12.37 11.74 7.40
N ARG A 4 12.46 10.54 6.83
CA ARG A 4 12.44 10.35 5.37
C ARG A 4 11.36 9.36 5.03
N ALA A 5 10.15 9.90 4.98
CA ALA A 5 9.07 9.34 4.20
C ALA A 5 9.55 9.03 2.78
N LEU A 6 9.46 7.77 2.36
CA LEU A 6 9.60 7.41 0.96
C LEU A 6 8.20 7.26 0.36
N ILE A 7 7.86 8.16 -0.56
CA ILE A 7 6.61 8.07 -1.32
C ILE A 7 6.91 7.32 -2.61
N ILE A 8 6.27 6.17 -2.79
CA ILE A 8 6.41 5.33 -3.97
C ILE A 8 5.10 5.38 -4.74
N PRO A 9 5.10 5.89 -5.98
CA PRO A 9 3.94 5.76 -6.85
C PRO A 9 3.77 4.29 -7.26
N ILE A 10 2.59 3.73 -7.03
CA ILE A 10 2.30 2.31 -7.29
C ILE A 10 1.57 2.17 -8.62
N ALA A 11 0.33 2.64 -8.69
CA ALA A 11 -0.51 2.58 -9.88
C ALA A 11 -1.45 3.80 -9.94
N GLY A 12 -1.79 4.25 -11.15
CA GLY A 12 -2.69 5.40 -11.30
C GLY A 12 -3.11 5.71 -12.72
N THR A 13 -4.13 6.55 -12.83
CA THR A 13 -4.59 7.29 -14.00
C THR A 13 -4.54 8.79 -13.66
N GLU A 14 -4.97 9.64 -14.60
CA GLU A 14 -5.14 11.08 -14.31
C GLU A 14 -6.23 11.35 -13.25
N GLU A 15 -7.15 10.40 -13.05
CA GLU A 15 -8.34 10.55 -12.19
C GLU A 15 -8.26 9.75 -10.88
N SER A 16 -7.36 8.78 -10.75
CA SER A 16 -7.22 8.00 -9.52
C SER A 16 -5.85 7.37 -9.40
N TRP A 17 -5.27 7.28 -8.21
CA TRP A 17 -3.98 6.64 -8.00
C TRP A 17 -3.81 6.10 -6.59
N LEU A 18 -2.95 5.10 -6.45
CA LEU A 18 -2.54 4.52 -5.19
C LEU A 18 -1.09 4.89 -4.88
N GLU A 19 -0.86 5.37 -3.67
CA GLU A 19 0.45 5.72 -3.13
C GLU A 19 0.85 4.75 -2.02
N LEU A 20 2.15 4.45 -1.94
CA LEU A 20 2.76 3.79 -0.78
C LEU A 20 3.66 4.82 -0.08
N TYR A 21 3.26 5.20 1.12
CA TYR A 21 4.07 5.95 2.06
C TYR A 21 4.82 4.97 2.96
N TRP A 22 6.10 5.21 3.15
CA TRP A 22 6.97 4.29 3.88
C TRP A 22 7.73 5.03 4.97
N ASP A 23 7.38 4.71 6.21
CA ASP A 23 7.97 5.26 7.43
C ASP A 23 8.94 4.26 8.06
N MET A 24 10.23 4.51 7.86
CA MET A 24 11.29 3.69 8.43
C MET A 24 11.49 3.92 9.94
N GLU A 25 11.06 5.07 10.47
CA GLU A 25 11.25 5.41 11.88
C GLU A 25 10.18 4.75 12.74
N HIS A 26 8.92 4.86 12.30
CA HIS A 26 7.79 4.25 12.98
C HIS A 26 7.55 2.79 12.56
N HIS A 27 8.30 2.31 11.58
CA HIS A 27 8.16 0.98 11.01
C HIS A 27 6.73 0.72 10.52
N ILE A 28 6.22 1.63 9.67
CA ILE A 28 4.88 1.55 9.07
C ILE A 28 4.97 1.76 7.57
N ALA A 29 4.23 0.95 6.82
CA ALA A 29 3.89 1.17 5.42
C ALA A 29 2.42 1.57 5.33
N GLU A 30 2.12 2.68 4.67
CA GLU A 30 0.77 3.16 4.49
C GLU A 30 0.40 3.21 3.02
N PHE A 31 -0.73 2.60 2.67
CA PHE A 31 -1.31 2.70 1.34
C PHE A 31 -2.42 3.74 1.35
N ARG A 32 -2.41 4.64 0.37
CA ARG A 32 -3.43 5.69 0.23
C ARG A 32 -3.99 5.70 -1.17
N LEU A 33 -5.29 5.49 -1.29
CA LEU A 33 -6.03 5.59 -2.56
C LEU A 33 -6.61 6.99 -2.67
N HIS A 34 -6.30 7.64 -3.78
CA HIS A 34 -6.80 8.95 -4.13
C HIS A 34 -7.61 8.90 -5.43
N ILE A 35 -8.57 9.80 -5.54
CA ILE A 35 -9.26 10.16 -6.79
C ILE A 35 -9.20 11.66 -7.01
N MET A 36 -9.35 12.09 -8.26
CA MET A 36 -9.62 13.47 -8.60
C MET A 36 -11.13 13.65 -8.73
N GLU A 37 -11.70 14.51 -7.90
CA GLU A 37 -13.09 14.96 -8.03
C GLU A 37 -13.08 16.47 -8.29
N GLU A 38 -13.66 16.90 -9.42
CA GLU A 38 -13.67 18.31 -9.85
C GLU A 38 -12.28 18.99 -9.88
N GLY A 39 -11.23 18.21 -10.14
CA GLY A 39 -9.85 18.71 -10.16
C GLY A 39 -9.20 18.80 -8.78
N ILE A 40 -9.85 18.29 -7.73
CA ILE A 40 -9.35 18.26 -6.36
C ILE A 40 -8.99 16.80 -6.01
N PRO A 41 -7.76 16.54 -5.52
CA PRO A 41 -7.39 15.23 -5.03
C PRO A 41 -8.13 14.91 -3.71
N ILE A 42 -8.88 13.82 -3.69
CA ILE A 42 -9.59 13.30 -2.52
C ILE A 42 -9.03 11.94 -2.16
N GLN A 43 -8.64 11.77 -0.91
CA GLN A 43 -8.25 10.47 -0.37
C GLN A 43 -9.51 9.67 -0.03
N LEU A 44 -9.71 8.55 -0.72
CA LEU A 44 -10.86 7.67 -0.49
C LEU A 44 -10.58 6.59 0.56
N TRP A 45 -9.34 6.14 0.63
CA TRP A 45 -8.98 5.03 1.50
C TRP A 45 -7.53 5.15 1.95
N GLU A 46 -7.28 4.77 3.20
CA GLU A 46 -5.96 4.59 3.77
C GLU A 46 -5.90 3.29 4.56
N THR A 47 -4.76 2.62 4.54
CA THR A 47 -4.44 1.57 5.51
C THR A 47 -2.99 1.61 5.89
N SER A 48 -2.73 1.44 7.18
CA SER A 48 -1.40 1.38 7.75
C SER A 48 -1.06 -0.07 8.13
N ILE A 49 0.15 -0.49 7.74
CA ILE A 49 0.65 -1.84 7.93
C ILE A 49 1.98 -1.77 8.67
N PRO A 50 2.11 -2.42 9.84
CA PRO A 50 3.39 -2.48 10.54
C PRO A 50 4.40 -3.32 9.76
N ILE A 51 5.61 -2.81 9.62
CA ILE A 51 6.74 -3.50 8.98
C ILE A 51 7.80 -3.85 10.03
N PRO A 52 8.57 -4.93 9.84
CA PRO A 52 9.67 -5.25 10.74
C PRO A 52 10.82 -4.24 10.64
N ALA A 53 11.54 -4.08 11.75
CA ALA A 53 12.61 -3.11 11.93
C ALA A 53 13.97 -3.49 11.29
N SER A 54 14.09 -4.70 10.74
CA SER A 54 15.35 -5.23 10.23
C SER A 54 15.70 -4.74 8.82
N ASP A 55 16.96 -4.87 8.42
CA ASP A 55 17.47 -4.50 7.08
C ASP A 55 16.72 -5.17 5.90
N THR A 56 15.99 -6.26 6.16
CA THR A 56 15.04 -6.87 5.21
C THR A 56 13.86 -5.96 4.86
N ALA A 57 13.66 -4.84 5.56
CA ALA A 57 12.69 -3.80 5.25
C ALA A 57 12.81 -3.30 3.79
N ILE A 58 14.02 -3.24 3.23
CA ILE A 58 14.24 -2.89 1.82
C ILE A 58 13.71 -3.99 0.89
N ASP A 59 13.91 -5.26 1.24
CA ASP A 59 13.35 -6.40 0.50
C ASP A 59 11.82 -6.39 0.57
N LEU A 60 11.24 -5.62 1.50
CA LEU A 60 9.80 -5.54 1.62
C LEU A 60 9.12 -4.64 0.59
N LEU A 61 9.86 -3.71 -0.01
CA LEU A 61 9.30 -2.70 -0.91
C LEU A 61 8.69 -3.33 -2.17
N LYS A 62 9.36 -4.33 -2.76
CA LYS A 62 8.89 -4.96 -3.99
C LYS A 62 7.56 -5.72 -3.80
N PRO A 63 7.40 -6.60 -2.80
CA PRO A 63 6.11 -7.25 -2.55
C PRO A 63 5.01 -6.26 -2.16
N LEU A 64 5.31 -5.20 -1.41
CA LEU A 64 4.32 -4.19 -1.04
C LEU A 64 3.87 -3.35 -2.24
N LYS A 65 4.79 -3.02 -3.14
CA LYS A 65 4.42 -2.39 -4.40
C LYS A 65 3.47 -3.28 -5.21
N ASN A 66 3.81 -4.56 -5.38
CA ASN A 66 2.94 -5.52 -6.08
C ASN A 66 1.56 -5.68 -5.40
N LEU A 67 1.52 -5.64 -4.06
CA LEU A 67 0.28 -5.63 -3.29
C LEU A 67 -0.55 -4.39 -3.64
N GLY A 68 0.04 -3.21 -3.59
CA GLY A 68 -0.65 -1.99 -3.97
C GLY A 68 -1.18 -2.03 -5.40
N ASP A 69 -0.38 -2.54 -6.36
CA ASP A 69 -0.81 -2.69 -7.77
C ASP A 69 -2.05 -3.58 -7.89
N LEU A 70 -2.11 -4.67 -7.11
CA LEU A 70 -3.26 -5.57 -7.06
C LEU A 70 -4.48 -4.88 -6.44
N CYS A 71 -4.32 -4.20 -5.30
CA CYS A 71 -5.39 -3.45 -4.65
C CYS A 71 -5.99 -2.39 -5.60
N TYR A 72 -5.13 -1.64 -6.30
CA TYR A 72 -5.57 -0.65 -7.27
C TYR A 72 -6.28 -1.27 -8.48
N SER A 73 -5.76 -2.39 -8.99
CA SER A 73 -6.39 -3.11 -10.09
C SER A 73 -7.81 -3.56 -9.74
N LEU A 74 -8.03 -4.01 -8.50
CA LEU A 74 -9.34 -4.44 -8.01
C LEU A 74 -10.29 -3.27 -7.81
N TYR A 75 -9.81 -2.16 -7.22
CA TYR A 75 -10.54 -0.90 -7.17
C TYR A 75 -11.03 -0.46 -8.56
N LYS A 76 -10.13 -0.45 -9.55
CA LYS A 76 -10.46 -0.05 -10.93
C LYS A 76 -11.53 -0.95 -11.56
N THR A 77 -11.49 -2.25 -11.25
CA THR A 77 -12.42 -3.22 -11.85
C THR A 77 -13.81 -3.10 -11.23
N THR A 78 -13.90 -2.73 -9.96
CA THR A 78 -15.17 -2.52 -9.28
C THR A 78 -15.04 -1.44 -8.20
N PRO A 79 -15.33 -0.17 -8.53
CA PRO A 79 -15.20 0.95 -7.59
C PRO A 79 -16.09 0.81 -6.35
N ASP A 80 -17.21 0.09 -6.46
CA ASP A 80 -18.13 -0.18 -5.34
C ASP A 80 -17.56 -1.16 -4.29
N ILE A 81 -16.37 -1.73 -4.51
CA ILE A 81 -15.70 -2.68 -3.61
C ILE A 81 -14.82 -1.96 -2.55
N MET A 82 -14.98 -0.65 -2.34
CA MET A 82 -14.19 0.10 -1.34
C MET A 82 -14.22 -0.54 0.06
N GLU A 83 -15.30 -1.23 0.43
CA GLU A 83 -15.40 -1.93 1.72
C GLU A 83 -14.48 -3.17 1.83
N VAL A 84 -14.05 -3.78 0.71
CA VAL A 84 -13.26 -5.03 0.71
C VAL A 84 -11.76 -4.79 0.49
N LEU A 85 -11.37 -3.60 0.01
CA LEU A 85 -9.96 -3.22 -0.14
C LEU A 85 -9.14 -3.29 1.16
N PRO A 86 -9.65 -2.85 2.34
CA PRO A 86 -8.94 -3.02 3.60
C PRO A 86 -8.68 -4.49 3.95
N ASP A 87 -9.72 -5.32 3.89
CA ASP A 87 -9.61 -6.75 4.21
C ASP A 87 -8.66 -7.48 3.28
N LEU A 88 -8.66 -7.12 1.99
CA LEU A 88 -7.76 -7.70 1.02
C LEU A 88 -6.30 -7.28 1.25
N ALA A 89 -6.05 -6.01 1.60
CA ALA A 89 -4.72 -5.55 1.97
C ALA A 89 -4.18 -6.31 3.19
N HIS A 90 -5.04 -6.58 4.19
CA HIS A 90 -4.69 -7.41 5.35
C HIS A 90 -4.41 -8.87 4.97
N VAL A 91 -5.29 -9.52 4.20
CA VAL A 91 -5.13 -10.93 3.78
C VAL A 91 -3.84 -11.14 2.98
N LEU A 92 -3.50 -10.22 2.08
CA LEU A 92 -2.29 -10.34 1.27
C LEU A 92 -1.01 -10.04 2.07
N PHE A 93 -1.08 -9.16 3.07
CA PHE A 93 0.02 -8.95 4.00
C PHE A 93 0.27 -10.18 4.88
N ASP A 94 -0.80 -10.79 5.40
CA ASP A 94 -0.73 -12.05 6.14
C ASP A 94 -0.21 -13.19 5.28
N PHE A 95 -0.67 -13.28 4.02
CA PHE A 95 -0.17 -14.26 3.06
C PHE A 95 1.32 -14.07 2.78
N ARG A 96 1.80 -12.82 2.71
CA ARG A 96 3.21 -12.51 2.52
C ARG A 96 4.05 -12.81 3.77
N ARG A 97 3.54 -12.51 4.97
CA ARG A 97 4.18 -12.91 6.24
C ARG A 97 4.27 -14.43 6.35
N PHE A 98 3.22 -15.14 5.93
CA PHE A 98 3.22 -16.59 5.81
C PHE A 98 4.28 -17.09 4.82
N MET A 99 4.39 -16.48 3.64
CA MET A 99 5.42 -16.82 2.65
C MET A 99 6.85 -16.55 3.13
N GLN A 100 7.06 -15.51 3.94
CA GLN A 100 8.37 -15.19 4.53
C GLN A 100 8.76 -16.18 5.63
N ASN A 101 7.82 -16.56 6.49
CA ASN A 101 8.02 -17.60 7.49
C ASN A 101 8.27 -19.00 6.89
N LEU A 102 7.99 -19.20 5.60
CA LEU A 102 8.29 -20.45 4.87
C LEU A 102 9.70 -20.46 4.24
N GLN A 103 10.41 -19.34 4.24
CA GLN A 103 11.75 -19.21 3.65
C GLN A 103 12.88 -19.21 4.69
N ASP A 104 12.54 -19.21 5.98
CA ASP A 104 13.44 -19.50 7.12
C ASP A 104 13.35 -21.00 7.52
#